data_AF-A0A923XVD3-F1
#
_entry.id   AF-A0A923XVD3-F1
#
_cell.length_a   1.000
_cell.length_b   1.000
_cell.length_c   1.000
_cell.angle_alpha   90.00
_cell.angle_beta   90.00
_cell.angle_gamma   90.00
#
_symmetry.space_group_name_H-M   'P 1'
#
loop_
_entity.id
_entity.type
_entity.pdbx_description
1 polymer ?
#
loop_
_entity_poly.entity_id
_entity_poly.type
_entity_poly.pdbx_seq_one_letter_code
_entity_poly.pdbx_strand_id
1 'polypeptide(L)'
;MKKRIIAILATLLTMQLPVIAKTVHFSSNSITSSIYMQELQIYNKRVAEEMLGAIAEGKLITPDYIRENIKELSNKGYCTHGYIFNNTHAYATKGLLDLLHNLVTSSEITKHHPISILSLFRTGRNHGQKQVNGDIICRAVDIDGYSGNLINMSNPNSSLKAILKVIDNMPQGRYVVGLPRPGGGSLINPNKDFFLPVNSLSQNERTPTGTLTGDLKLIKNSDARNKITKAFCKNKKAKVMFLMPDAVDHLHIKALDDNQPS
;
A
#
# COMPACT_ATOMS: atom_id res chain seq x y z
N MET A 1 -70.37 27.63 -69.46
CA MET A 1 -70.70 27.24 -68.07
C MET A 1 -70.74 25.71 -67.98
N LYS A 2 -70.14 25.15 -66.91
CA LYS A 2 -70.12 23.73 -66.48
C LYS A 2 -69.01 22.81 -67.04
N LYS A 3 -68.10 22.51 -66.10
CA LYS A 3 -67.46 21.23 -65.75
C LYS A 3 -66.43 20.63 -66.72
N ARG A 4 -65.15 20.84 -66.39
CA ARG A 4 -64.04 19.93 -66.69
C ARG A 4 -63.68 19.13 -65.43
N ILE A 5 -63.68 17.81 -65.57
CA ILE A 5 -63.04 16.82 -64.70
C ILE A 5 -61.75 16.45 -65.41
N ILE A 6 -60.58 16.65 -64.79
CA ILE A 6 -59.35 15.89 -65.10
C ILE A 6 -58.61 15.66 -63.78
N ALA A 7 -58.30 14.39 -63.52
CA ALA A 7 -57.58 13.86 -62.38
C ALA A 7 -56.07 14.16 -62.47
N ILE A 8 -55.43 14.38 -61.32
CA ILE A 8 -53.97 14.28 -61.18
C ILE A 8 -53.69 13.39 -59.97
N LEU A 9 -53.13 12.20 -60.23
CA LEU A 9 -52.48 11.33 -59.26
C LEU A 9 -51.21 12.01 -58.73
N ALA A 10 -51.08 12.11 -57.40
CA ALA A 10 -49.83 12.45 -56.75
C ALA A 10 -49.14 11.17 -56.26
N THR A 11 -48.08 10.77 -56.94
CA THR A 11 -47.16 9.71 -56.51
C THR A 11 -46.16 10.31 -55.51
N LEU A 12 -46.30 9.98 -54.22
CA LEU A 12 -45.29 10.35 -53.21
C LEU A 12 -44.20 9.27 -53.16
N LEU A 13 -43.00 9.65 -53.60
CA LEU A 13 -41.78 8.85 -53.51
C LEU A 13 -41.18 9.02 -52.11
N THR A 14 -41.22 7.97 -51.28
CA THR A 14 -40.51 7.95 -49.98
C THR A 14 -39.03 7.68 -50.21
N MET A 15 -38.17 8.70 -50.08
CA MET A 15 -36.73 8.51 -49.91
C MET A 15 -36.43 8.21 -48.44
N GLN A 16 -36.07 6.96 -48.13
CA GLN A 16 -35.44 6.60 -46.86
C GLN A 16 -33.97 7.02 -46.91
N LEU A 17 -33.60 8.00 -46.08
CA LEU A 17 -32.20 8.29 -45.76
C LEU A 17 -31.76 7.35 -44.61
N PRO A 18 -30.60 6.70 -44.70
CA PRO A 18 -30.07 5.91 -43.60
C PRO A 18 -29.60 6.85 -42.47
N VAL A 19 -30.27 6.78 -41.32
CA VAL A 19 -29.79 7.35 -40.06
C VAL A 19 -28.61 6.50 -39.59
N ILE A 20 -27.39 6.97 -39.85
CA ILE A 20 -26.19 6.41 -39.22
C ILE A 20 -26.18 6.90 -37.78
N ALA A 21 -26.82 6.15 -36.88
CA ALA A 21 -26.63 6.30 -35.45
C ALA A 21 -25.21 5.84 -35.10
N LYS A 22 -24.27 6.78 -35.03
CA LYS A 22 -22.99 6.55 -34.33
C LYS A 22 -23.31 6.42 -32.85
N THR A 23 -23.48 5.19 -32.37
CA THR A 23 -23.48 4.88 -30.95
C THR A 23 -22.07 5.17 -30.42
N VAL A 24 -21.86 6.38 -29.89
CA VAL A 24 -20.66 6.69 -29.12
C VAL A 24 -20.81 5.98 -27.79
N HIS A 25 -20.24 4.78 -27.68
CA HIS A 25 -20.04 4.14 -26.38
C HIS A 25 -18.99 4.94 -25.60
N PHE A 26 -19.44 5.92 -24.83
CA PHE A 26 -18.64 6.46 -23.74
C PHE A 26 -18.51 5.35 -22.69
N SER A 27 -17.34 4.73 -22.65
CA SER A 27 -16.96 3.82 -21.57
C SER A 27 -16.89 4.63 -20.26
N SER A 28 -17.90 4.49 -19.41
CA SER A 28 -17.93 5.07 -18.06
C SER A 28 -16.74 4.65 -17.20
N ASN A 29 -16.04 3.58 -17.58
CA ASN A 29 -14.85 3.09 -16.88
C ASN A 29 -13.61 3.99 -17.08
N SER A 30 -13.49 4.73 -18.20
CA SER A 30 -12.30 5.54 -18.45
C SER A 30 -12.30 6.88 -17.69
N ILE A 31 -13.47 7.50 -17.55
CA ILE A 31 -13.64 8.77 -16.82
C ILE A 31 -13.43 8.55 -15.31
N THR A 32 -14.01 7.47 -14.77
CA THR A 32 -13.89 7.12 -13.35
C THR A 32 -12.42 6.80 -12.96
N SER A 33 -11.67 6.17 -13.86
CA SER A 33 -10.24 5.91 -13.67
C SER A 33 -9.40 7.20 -13.71
N SER A 34 -9.70 8.13 -14.63
CA SER A 34 -8.99 9.41 -14.73
C SER A 34 -9.16 10.28 -13.48
N ILE A 35 -10.39 10.40 -12.97
CA ILE A 35 -10.68 11.17 -11.75
C ILE A 35 -10.00 10.54 -10.54
N TYR A 36 -10.11 9.22 -10.38
CA TYR A 36 -9.45 8.50 -9.29
C TYR A 36 -7.92 8.72 -9.29
N MET A 37 -7.29 8.67 -10.46
CA MET A 37 -5.84 8.90 -10.57
C MET A 37 -5.45 10.35 -10.25
N GLN A 38 -6.27 11.34 -10.63
CA GLN A 38 -6.03 12.73 -10.26
C GLN A 38 -6.15 12.95 -8.75
N GLU A 39 -7.20 12.41 -8.13
CA GLU A 39 -7.38 12.46 -6.67
C GLU A 39 -6.23 11.78 -5.93
N LEU A 40 -5.81 10.61 -6.42
CA LEU A 40 -4.68 9.89 -5.87
C LEU A 40 -3.39 10.70 -5.99
N GLN A 41 -3.12 11.34 -7.12
CA GLN A 41 -1.96 12.21 -7.30
C GLN A 41 -1.98 13.40 -6.33
N ILE A 42 -3.12 14.09 -6.20
CA ILE A 42 -3.27 15.21 -5.24
C ILE A 42 -2.99 14.73 -3.82
N TYR A 43 -3.54 13.57 -3.45
CA TYR A 43 -3.32 12.97 -2.14
C TYR A 43 -1.85 12.60 -1.90
N ASN A 44 -1.21 11.99 -2.89
CA ASN A 44 0.21 11.64 -2.88
C ASN A 44 1.08 12.89 -2.66
N LYS A 45 0.79 13.99 -3.36
CA LYS A 45 1.54 15.25 -3.21
C LYS A 45 1.48 15.76 -1.78
N ARG A 46 0.27 15.89 -1.22
CA ARG A 46 0.07 16.40 0.14
C ARG A 46 0.82 15.58 1.19
N VAL A 47 0.65 14.26 1.17
CA VAL A 47 1.32 13.39 2.16
C VAL A 47 2.84 13.42 1.98
N ALA A 48 3.34 13.48 0.75
CA ALA A 48 4.76 13.62 0.50
C ALA A 48 5.35 14.94 1.03
N GLU A 49 4.64 16.06 0.89
CA GLU A 49 5.05 17.35 1.47
C GLU A 49 5.19 17.27 2.99
N GLU A 50 4.22 16.65 3.66
CA GLU A 50 4.27 16.42 5.11
C GLU A 50 5.43 15.49 5.51
N MET A 51 5.70 14.44 4.71
CA MET A 51 6.87 13.57 4.92
C MET A 51 8.20 14.32 4.72
N LEU A 52 8.31 15.21 3.74
CA LEU A 52 9.49 16.06 3.56
C LEU A 52 9.68 17.00 4.75
N GLY A 53 8.59 17.58 5.28
CA GLY A 53 8.62 18.34 6.52
C GLY A 53 9.16 17.51 7.70
N ALA A 54 8.65 16.28 7.86
CA ALA A 54 9.13 15.37 8.89
C ALA A 54 10.61 14.98 8.72
N ILE A 55 11.11 14.83 7.49
CA ILE A 55 12.54 14.60 7.21
C ILE A 55 13.35 15.83 7.65
N ALA A 56 12.91 17.04 7.29
CA ALA A 56 13.60 18.29 7.66
C ALA A 56 13.65 18.50 9.19
N GLU A 57 12.60 18.08 9.90
CA GLU A 57 12.53 18.12 11.36
C GLU A 57 13.31 16.98 12.05
N GLY A 58 13.83 16.01 11.29
CA GLY A 58 14.51 14.83 11.81
C GLY A 58 13.58 13.80 12.46
N LYS A 59 12.27 13.88 12.20
CA LYS A 59 11.24 12.94 12.65
C LYS A 59 11.16 11.68 11.80
N LEU A 60 11.48 11.79 10.51
CA LEU A 60 11.50 10.68 9.56
C LEU A 60 12.93 10.50 9.01
N ILE A 61 13.49 9.30 9.23
CA ILE A 61 14.79 8.89 8.71
C ILE A 61 14.58 7.99 7.51
N THR A 62 15.27 8.28 6.42
CA THR A 62 15.23 7.47 5.19
C THR A 62 16.62 7.44 4.54
N PRO A 63 16.95 6.39 3.77
CA PRO A 63 17.98 6.45 2.74
C PRO A 63 17.72 7.58 1.73
N ASP A 64 18.78 8.09 1.10
CA ASP A 64 18.67 9.22 0.17
C ASP A 64 17.80 8.91 -1.04
N TYR A 65 17.86 7.69 -1.60
CA TYR A 65 17.02 7.32 -2.73
C TYR A 65 15.51 7.35 -2.40
N ILE A 66 15.12 7.05 -1.15
CA ILE A 66 13.72 7.17 -0.73
C ILE A 66 13.34 8.64 -0.60
N ARG A 67 14.24 9.46 -0.05
CA ARG A 67 14.03 10.92 0.03
C ARG A 67 13.78 11.51 -1.35
N GLU A 68 14.55 11.12 -2.36
CA GLU A 68 14.35 11.58 -3.73
C GLU A 68 13.00 11.11 -4.31
N ASN A 69 12.57 9.88 -4.02
CA ASN A 69 11.25 9.42 -4.42
C ASN A 69 10.13 10.24 -3.75
N ILE A 70 10.25 10.56 -2.47
CA ILE A 70 9.28 11.41 -1.76
C ILE A 70 9.23 12.81 -2.38
N LYS A 71 10.37 13.40 -2.76
CA LYS A 71 10.41 14.68 -3.49
C LYS A 71 9.75 14.59 -4.86
N GLU A 72 9.95 13.51 -5.59
CA GLU A 72 9.29 13.32 -6.88
C GLU A 72 7.77 13.19 -6.69
N LEU A 73 7.35 12.47 -5.65
CA LEU A 73 5.96 12.33 -5.26
C LEU A 73 5.31 13.66 -4.87
N SER A 74 5.99 14.53 -4.11
CA SER A 74 5.48 15.86 -3.75
C SER A 74 5.27 16.75 -4.99
N ASN A 75 6.16 16.64 -5.97
CA ASN A 75 6.10 17.46 -7.17
C ASN A 75 5.05 16.96 -8.18
N LYS A 76 5.03 15.65 -8.43
CA LYS A 76 4.29 15.04 -9.54
C LYS A 76 3.06 14.24 -9.10
N GLY A 77 3.02 13.75 -7.86
CA GLY A 77 2.01 12.81 -7.37
C GLY A 77 2.31 11.35 -7.73
N TYR A 78 3.47 11.08 -8.34
CA TYR A 78 3.99 9.75 -8.68
C TYR A 78 5.52 9.80 -8.75
N CYS A 79 6.17 8.63 -8.72
CA CYS A 79 7.61 8.48 -8.97
C CYS A 79 7.85 7.86 -10.35
N THR A 80 8.92 8.24 -11.03
CA THR A 80 9.43 7.56 -12.24
C THR A 80 10.84 7.03 -12.06
N HIS A 81 11.54 7.49 -11.02
CA HIS A 81 12.90 7.11 -10.69
C HIS A 81 12.92 6.25 -9.43
N GLY A 82 13.76 5.22 -9.44
CA GLY A 82 13.93 4.31 -8.31
C GLY A 82 14.39 2.93 -8.75
N TYR A 83 14.86 2.14 -7.78
CA TYR A 83 15.28 0.76 -8.00
C TYR A 83 14.09 0.01 -8.64
N ILE A 84 14.19 -0.30 -9.94
CA ILE A 84 13.25 -1.10 -10.74
C ILE A 84 12.14 -0.31 -11.51
N PHE A 85 12.08 1.03 -11.46
CA PHE A 85 10.97 1.74 -12.13
C PHE A 85 11.10 1.96 -13.64
N ASN A 86 12.29 1.93 -14.25
CA ASN A 86 12.47 2.02 -15.72
C ASN A 86 11.56 3.05 -16.42
N ASN A 87 11.44 4.27 -15.88
CA ASN A 87 10.54 5.34 -16.36
C ASN A 87 9.03 5.03 -16.36
N THR A 88 8.62 4.04 -15.57
CA THR A 88 7.21 3.71 -15.32
C THR A 88 6.70 4.53 -14.15
N HIS A 89 5.46 5.03 -14.24
CA HIS A 89 4.84 5.73 -13.11
C HIS A 89 4.55 4.76 -11.96
N ALA A 90 5.04 5.10 -10.77
CA ALA A 90 4.73 4.40 -9.54
C ALA A 90 3.94 5.31 -8.59
N TYR A 91 2.82 4.80 -8.10
CA TYR A 91 1.92 5.49 -7.17
C TYR A 91 1.85 4.74 -5.86
N ALA A 92 1.77 5.43 -4.72
CA ALA A 92 1.34 4.80 -3.47
C ALA A 92 -0.18 4.75 -3.41
N THR A 93 -0.74 3.65 -2.90
CA THR A 93 -2.18 3.62 -2.60
C THR A 93 -2.52 4.57 -1.47
N LYS A 94 -3.77 5.02 -1.44
CA LYS A 94 -4.28 5.83 -0.34
C LYS A 94 -4.08 5.15 1.01
N GLY A 95 -4.35 3.84 1.13
CA GLY A 95 -4.16 3.10 2.37
C GLY A 95 -2.70 3.05 2.87
N LEU A 96 -1.72 2.98 1.95
CA LEU A 96 -0.30 3.08 2.30
C LEU A 96 0.06 4.48 2.81
N LEU A 97 -0.44 5.51 2.13
CA LEU A 97 -0.19 6.90 2.52
C LEU A 97 -0.89 7.28 3.83
N ASP A 98 -2.11 6.80 4.06
CA ASP A 98 -2.83 6.96 5.33
C ASP A 98 -2.01 6.35 6.48
N LEU A 99 -1.48 5.14 6.28
CA LEU A 99 -0.58 4.49 7.22
C LEU A 99 0.65 5.36 7.53
N LEU A 100 1.39 5.79 6.50
CA LEU A 100 2.60 6.60 6.70
C LEU A 100 2.30 7.94 7.35
N HIS A 101 1.28 8.64 6.88
CA HIS A 101 0.85 9.90 7.44
C HIS A 101 0.57 9.74 8.93
N ASN A 102 -0.26 8.77 9.33
CA ASN A 102 -0.61 8.56 10.73
C ASN A 102 0.60 8.15 11.59
N LEU A 103 1.49 7.31 11.04
CA LEU A 103 2.70 6.89 11.74
C LEU A 103 3.70 8.04 11.95
N VAL A 104 3.94 8.87 10.93
CA VAL A 104 4.90 9.98 10.94
C VAL A 104 4.40 11.18 11.76
N THR A 105 3.10 11.44 11.72
CA THR A 105 2.47 12.57 12.45
C THR A 105 2.04 12.22 13.87
N SER A 106 2.21 10.96 14.30
CA SER A 106 1.95 10.54 15.68
C SER A 106 2.72 11.41 16.66
N SER A 107 2.09 11.78 17.77
CA SER A 107 2.71 12.55 18.86
C SER A 107 3.92 11.85 19.49
N GLU A 108 4.07 10.53 19.29
CA GLU A 108 5.23 9.77 19.75
C GLU A 108 6.47 9.97 18.88
N ILE A 109 6.32 10.58 17.71
CA ILE A 109 7.39 10.80 16.75
C ILE A 109 7.97 12.20 16.91
N THR A 110 9.24 12.24 17.28
CA THR A 110 10.02 13.46 17.51
C THR A 110 11.41 13.31 16.92
N LYS A 111 12.19 14.39 16.86
CA LYS A 111 13.61 14.32 16.43
C LYS A 111 14.45 13.35 17.28
N HIS A 112 14.10 13.17 18.56
CA HIS A 112 14.80 12.25 19.46
C HIS A 112 14.22 10.82 19.43
N HIS A 113 13.01 10.66 18.90
CA HIS A 113 12.31 9.39 18.77
C HIS A 113 11.73 9.28 17.35
N PRO A 114 12.57 9.17 16.32
CA PRO A 114 12.12 9.19 14.94
C PRO A 114 11.48 7.87 14.54
N ILE A 115 10.79 7.89 13.40
CA ILE A 115 10.50 6.72 12.57
C ILE A 115 11.60 6.59 11.50
N SER A 116 11.98 5.36 11.17
CA SER A 116 12.91 5.05 10.09
C SER A 116 12.28 4.06 9.11
N ILE A 117 12.42 4.31 7.82
CA ILE A 117 11.91 3.43 6.75
C ILE A 117 13.01 3.04 5.76
N LEU A 118 12.97 1.79 5.31
CA LEU A 118 13.89 1.21 4.33
C LEU A 118 13.28 1.08 2.93
N SER A 119 11.95 1.19 2.80
CA SER A 119 11.30 1.17 1.50
C SER A 119 9.95 1.85 1.50
N LEU A 120 9.54 2.35 0.32
CA LEU A 120 8.22 2.94 0.08
C LEU A 120 7.72 2.68 -1.34
N PHE A 121 8.62 2.82 -2.31
CA PHE A 121 8.34 2.60 -3.73
C PHE A 121 9.26 1.50 -4.24
N ARG A 122 8.80 0.25 -4.21
CA ARG A 122 9.48 -0.92 -4.80
C ARG A 122 8.49 -1.75 -5.61
N THR A 123 8.94 -2.35 -6.71
CA THR A 123 8.17 -3.36 -7.46
C THR A 123 8.51 -4.78 -7.00
N GLY A 124 7.54 -5.68 -7.07
CA GLY A 124 7.72 -7.09 -6.74
C GLY A 124 7.66 -7.35 -5.24
N ARG A 125 7.77 -8.65 -4.86
CA ARG A 125 7.84 -9.14 -3.47
C ARG A 125 6.91 -8.39 -2.51
N ASN A 126 5.61 -8.37 -2.84
CA ASN A 126 4.55 -7.76 -2.03
C ASN A 126 4.53 -6.23 -1.89
N HIS A 127 5.51 -5.48 -2.40
CA HIS A 127 5.51 -4.01 -2.34
C HIS A 127 4.66 -3.36 -3.43
N GLY A 128 4.92 -3.69 -4.69
CA GLY A 128 4.32 -2.98 -5.82
C GLY A 128 3.92 -3.94 -6.93
N GLN A 129 2.74 -3.70 -7.50
CA GLN A 129 2.18 -4.51 -8.59
C GLN A 129 2.04 -3.68 -9.86
N LYS A 130 2.61 -4.21 -10.95
CA LYS A 130 2.42 -3.65 -12.30
C LYS A 130 0.98 -3.88 -12.75
N GLN A 131 0.34 -2.82 -13.23
CA GLN A 131 -1.01 -2.79 -13.75
C GLN A 131 -1.01 -3.08 -15.26
N VAL A 132 -2.19 -3.34 -15.83
CA VAL A 132 -2.36 -3.61 -17.26
C VAL A 132 -1.89 -2.44 -18.13
N ASN A 133 -2.09 -1.21 -17.67
CA ASN A 133 -1.65 0.01 -18.38
C ASN A 133 -0.14 0.29 -18.25
N GLY A 134 0.60 -0.56 -17.54
CA GLY A 134 2.03 -0.41 -17.34
C GLY A 134 2.41 0.24 -16.01
N ASP A 135 1.54 1.04 -15.39
CA ASP A 135 1.81 1.73 -14.12
C ASP A 135 2.04 0.75 -12.97
N ILE A 136 2.66 1.22 -11.89
CA ILE A 136 2.93 0.44 -10.69
C ILE A 136 2.15 1.03 -9.52
N ILE A 137 1.45 0.17 -8.79
CA ILE A 137 0.76 0.53 -7.55
C ILE A 137 1.50 -0.09 -6.37
N CYS A 138 2.15 0.78 -5.59
CA CYS A 138 2.87 0.45 -4.36
C CYS A 138 1.93 0.48 -3.15
N ARG A 139 2.06 -0.54 -2.30
CA ARG A 139 1.14 -0.83 -1.19
C ARG A 139 1.83 -1.13 0.12
N ALA A 140 3.17 -1.24 0.14
CA ALA A 140 3.89 -1.64 1.33
C ALA A 140 5.12 -0.79 1.63
N VAL A 141 5.44 -0.73 2.92
CA VAL A 141 6.57 -0.02 3.52
C VAL A 141 7.35 -1.00 4.40
N ASP A 142 8.67 -0.89 4.39
CA ASP A 142 9.55 -1.53 5.36
C ASP A 142 9.98 -0.49 6.40
N ILE A 143 9.71 -0.76 7.67
CA ILE A 143 10.02 0.11 8.82
C ILE A 143 11.11 -0.55 9.66
N ASP A 144 12.27 0.08 9.80
CA ASP A 144 13.39 -0.43 10.61
C ASP A 144 13.55 0.30 11.96
N GLY A 145 12.76 1.34 12.20
CA GLY A 145 12.68 1.97 13.50
C GLY A 145 11.39 2.73 13.73
N TYR A 146 10.89 2.74 14.97
CA TYR A 146 9.71 3.51 15.35
C TYR A 146 9.80 4.06 16.77
N SER A 147 9.57 5.37 16.92
CA SER A 147 9.65 6.10 18.19
C SER A 147 10.94 5.76 18.97
N GLY A 148 12.07 5.85 18.26
CA GLY A 148 13.42 5.61 18.80
C GLY A 148 13.79 4.15 19.06
N ASN A 149 12.91 3.18 18.80
CA ASN A 149 13.21 1.75 18.95
C ASN A 149 13.54 1.16 17.58
N LEU A 150 14.72 0.54 17.44
CA LEU A 150 15.11 -0.16 16.21
C LEU A 150 14.46 -1.55 16.14
N ILE A 151 14.16 -1.97 14.92
CA ILE A 151 13.66 -3.30 14.58
C ILE A 151 14.84 -4.09 14.03
N ASN A 152 15.39 -4.98 14.85
CA ASN A 152 16.49 -5.86 14.47
C ASN A 152 16.47 -7.11 15.35
N MET A 153 16.57 -8.29 14.75
CA MET A 153 16.52 -9.55 15.48
C MET A 153 17.75 -9.87 16.34
N SER A 154 18.81 -9.06 16.29
CA SER A 154 19.86 -9.04 17.32
C SER A 154 19.35 -8.52 18.68
N ASN A 155 18.26 -7.74 18.69
CA ASN A 155 17.58 -7.28 19.89
C ASN A 155 16.04 -7.43 19.75
N PRO A 156 15.50 -8.66 19.86
CA PRO A 156 14.09 -8.92 19.60
C PRO A 156 13.13 -8.19 20.55
N ASN A 157 13.58 -7.84 21.76
CA ASN A 157 12.78 -7.05 22.69
C ASN A 157 12.63 -5.58 22.26
N SER A 158 13.67 -4.98 21.66
CA SER A 158 13.56 -3.66 21.03
C SER A 158 12.60 -3.71 19.85
N SER A 159 12.74 -4.73 18.98
CA SER A 159 11.83 -4.96 17.86
C SER A 159 10.38 -5.09 18.32
N LEU A 160 10.13 -5.87 19.37
CA LEU A 160 8.79 -6.00 19.95
C LEU A 160 8.22 -4.64 20.42
N LYS A 161 9.02 -3.80 21.10
CA LYS A 161 8.57 -2.46 21.52
C LYS A 161 8.20 -1.59 20.32
N ALA A 162 9.03 -1.55 19.29
CA ALA A 162 8.76 -0.81 18.07
C ALA A 162 7.47 -1.32 17.38
N ILE A 163 7.34 -2.63 17.20
CA ILE A 163 6.18 -3.26 16.56
C ILE A 163 4.88 -2.95 17.32
N LEU A 164 4.88 -3.04 18.65
CA LEU A 164 3.70 -2.72 19.45
C LEU A 164 3.27 -1.27 19.28
N LYS A 165 4.22 -0.33 19.25
CA LYS A 165 3.93 1.09 19.01
C LYS A 165 3.41 1.34 17.60
N VAL A 166 3.97 0.67 16.59
CA VAL A 166 3.44 0.74 15.23
C VAL A 166 2.00 0.24 15.21
N ILE A 167 1.71 -0.94 15.76
CA ILE A 167 0.35 -1.51 15.83
C ILE A 167 -0.62 -0.54 16.52
N ASP A 168 -0.24 0.05 17.64
CA ASP A 168 -1.07 1.01 18.38
C ASP A 168 -1.38 2.28 17.58
N ASN A 169 -0.51 2.65 16.63
CA ASN A 169 -0.64 3.82 15.75
C ASN A 169 -1.03 3.47 14.30
N MET A 170 -1.44 2.23 14.00
CA MET A 170 -1.98 1.92 12.67
C MET A 170 -3.37 2.58 12.51
N PRO A 171 -3.63 3.32 11.42
CA PRO A 171 -4.92 3.94 11.20
C PRO A 171 -5.96 2.90 10.75
N GLN A 172 -7.18 3.38 10.48
CA GLN A 172 -8.21 2.54 9.90
C GLN A 172 -7.75 1.99 8.54
N GLY A 173 -7.90 0.69 8.34
CA GLY A 173 -7.56 0.04 7.08
C GLY A 173 -7.45 -1.48 7.20
N ARG A 174 -7.13 -2.12 6.09
CA ARG A 174 -6.84 -3.56 6.01
C ARG A 174 -5.37 -3.77 5.73
N TYR A 175 -4.72 -4.67 6.45
CA TYR A 175 -3.28 -4.83 6.38
C TYR A 175 -2.81 -6.28 6.39
N VAL A 176 -1.63 -6.51 5.82
CA VAL A 176 -0.78 -7.68 6.07
C VAL A 176 0.48 -7.19 6.75
N VAL A 177 0.95 -7.94 7.75
CA VAL A 177 2.14 -7.57 8.53
C VAL A 177 3.20 -8.66 8.43
N GLY A 178 4.37 -8.30 7.91
CA GLY A 178 5.57 -9.14 7.90
C GLY A 178 6.38 -8.90 9.17
N LEU A 179 6.37 -9.86 10.10
CA LEU A 179 7.16 -9.80 11.32
C LEU A 179 8.62 -10.13 11.04
N PRO A 180 9.56 -9.50 11.76
CA PRO A 180 10.95 -9.80 11.56
C PRO A 180 11.24 -11.24 11.97
N ARG A 181 12.02 -11.94 11.15
CA ARG A 181 12.48 -13.29 11.41
C ARG A 181 13.94 -13.26 11.84
N PRO A 182 14.34 -14.09 12.80
CA PRO A 182 15.76 -14.23 13.10
C PRO A 182 16.48 -14.77 11.85
N GLY A 183 17.56 -14.11 11.45
CA GLY A 183 18.34 -14.55 10.30
C GLY A 183 19.67 -13.82 10.20
N GLY A 184 20.64 -14.50 9.60
CA GLY A 184 21.80 -13.91 8.94
C GLY A 184 21.75 -14.39 7.49
N GLY A 185 21.23 -13.55 6.58
CA GLY A 185 21.12 -13.89 5.15
C GLY A 185 20.38 -15.20 4.88
N SER A 186 21.05 -16.14 4.19
CA SER A 186 20.54 -17.45 3.78
C SER A 186 20.35 -18.46 4.92
N LEU A 187 20.75 -18.13 6.15
CA LEU A 187 20.73 -19.07 7.27
C LEU A 187 19.45 -18.91 8.10
N ILE A 188 18.60 -19.92 7.99
CA ILE A 188 17.42 -20.14 8.83
C ILE A 188 17.90 -20.76 10.14
N ASN A 189 17.40 -20.26 11.27
CA ASN A 189 17.69 -20.86 12.57
C ASN A 189 16.43 -20.91 13.45
N PRO A 190 15.65 -22.00 13.39
CA PRO A 190 14.39 -22.12 14.11
C PRO A 190 14.55 -21.98 15.64
N ASN A 191 15.73 -22.30 16.18
CA ASN A 191 16.01 -22.17 17.61
C ASN A 191 16.13 -20.72 18.07
N LYS A 192 16.29 -19.77 17.13
CA LYS A 192 16.33 -18.33 17.40
C LYS A 192 14.98 -17.66 17.16
N ASP A 193 13.96 -18.38 16.70
CA ASP A 193 12.64 -17.82 16.40
C ASP A 193 12.01 -17.17 17.63
N PHE A 194 11.76 -15.88 17.52
CA PHE A 194 11.10 -15.08 18.54
C PHE A 194 9.63 -14.81 18.18
N PHE A 195 9.38 -14.48 16.91
CA PHE A 195 8.06 -14.24 16.36
C PHE A 195 7.52 -15.53 15.72
N LEU A 196 7.27 -15.55 14.41
CA LEU A 196 6.74 -16.72 13.72
C LEU A 196 7.82 -17.78 13.49
N PRO A 197 7.46 -19.07 13.46
CA PRO A 197 8.39 -20.14 13.13
C PRO A 197 8.85 -20.04 11.67
N VAL A 198 10.15 -20.19 11.43
CA VAL A 198 10.75 -20.25 10.09
C VAL A 198 11.67 -21.46 10.00
N ASN A 199 11.23 -22.48 9.28
CA ASN A 199 11.96 -23.73 9.01
C ASN A 199 12.57 -23.77 7.59
N SER A 200 12.01 -23.02 6.63
CA SER A 200 12.51 -22.92 5.26
C SER A 200 12.39 -21.50 4.71
N LEU A 201 13.29 -21.08 3.82
CA LEU A 201 13.23 -19.74 3.20
C LEU A 201 11.97 -19.59 2.33
N SER A 202 11.41 -20.71 1.88
CA SER A 202 10.13 -20.73 1.16
C SER A 202 8.93 -20.31 2.01
N GLN A 203 9.05 -20.29 3.34
CA GLN A 203 8.03 -19.73 4.22
C GLN A 203 8.09 -18.21 4.32
N ASN A 204 9.16 -17.59 3.82
CA ASN A 204 9.27 -16.13 3.81
C ASN A 204 8.14 -15.52 2.99
N GLU A 205 7.59 -14.41 3.48
CA GLU A 205 6.48 -13.69 2.86
C GLU A 205 5.21 -14.55 2.68
N ARG A 206 5.08 -15.65 3.44
CA ARG A 206 3.89 -16.53 3.43
C ARG A 206 3.30 -16.66 4.82
N THR A 207 1.99 -16.47 4.91
CA THR A 207 1.26 -16.72 6.15
C THR A 207 1.26 -18.21 6.50
N PRO A 208 1.60 -18.58 7.76
CA PRO A 208 1.55 -19.97 8.19
C PRO A 208 0.14 -20.58 8.17
N THR A 209 -0.91 -19.79 8.47
CA THR A 209 -2.28 -20.32 8.64
C THR A 209 -3.34 -19.67 7.76
N GLY A 210 -3.02 -18.55 7.10
CA GLY A 210 -3.99 -17.76 6.34
C GLY A 210 -4.82 -16.79 7.19
N THR A 211 -4.67 -16.78 8.52
CA THR A 211 -5.49 -15.94 9.41
C THR A 211 -4.67 -15.33 10.54
N LEU A 212 -5.01 -14.10 10.94
CA LEU A 212 -4.38 -13.43 12.08
C LEU A 212 -4.45 -14.28 13.35
N THR A 213 -5.61 -14.85 13.67
CA THR A 213 -5.80 -15.66 14.89
C THR A 213 -4.93 -16.92 14.88
N GLY A 214 -4.82 -17.60 13.73
CA GLY A 214 -3.95 -18.76 13.60
C GLY A 214 -2.48 -18.39 13.72
N ASP A 215 -2.05 -17.33 13.04
CA ASP A 215 -0.66 -16.89 13.02
C ASP A 215 -0.19 -16.38 14.40
N LEU A 216 -1.05 -15.65 15.12
CA LEU A 216 -0.75 -15.21 16.49
C LEU A 216 -0.46 -16.38 17.43
N LYS A 217 -1.19 -17.50 17.31
CA LYS A 217 -0.96 -18.70 18.14
C LYS A 217 0.42 -19.30 17.92
N LEU A 218 0.99 -19.11 16.73
CA LEU A 218 2.29 -19.66 16.35
C LEU A 218 3.48 -18.80 16.78
N ILE A 219 3.26 -17.58 17.29
CA ILE A 219 4.34 -16.76 17.83
C ILE A 219 5.06 -17.54 18.95
N LYS A 220 6.38 -17.72 18.78
CA LYS A 220 7.24 -18.61 19.58
C LYS A 220 7.48 -18.07 20.98
N ASN A 221 7.75 -16.77 21.12
CA ASN A 221 7.87 -16.14 22.42
C ASN A 221 6.47 -15.85 23.01
N SER A 222 6.16 -16.45 24.15
CA SER A 222 4.83 -16.36 24.78
C SER A 222 4.45 -14.94 25.24
N ASP A 223 5.41 -14.16 25.74
CA ASP A 223 5.19 -12.76 26.14
C ASP A 223 4.93 -11.86 24.92
N ALA A 224 5.74 -12.00 23.87
CA ALA A 224 5.55 -11.30 22.60
C ALA A 224 4.18 -11.63 21.99
N ARG A 225 3.79 -12.91 21.99
CA ARG A 225 2.47 -13.37 21.56
C ARG A 225 1.36 -12.64 22.30
N ASN A 226 1.39 -12.67 23.63
CA ASN A 226 0.35 -12.05 24.46
C ASN A 226 0.26 -10.53 24.21
N LYS A 227 1.41 -9.84 24.12
CA LYS A 227 1.46 -8.40 23.88
C LYS A 227 0.94 -8.02 22.50
N ILE A 228 1.36 -8.72 21.45
CA ILE A 228 0.90 -8.46 20.07
C ILE A 228 -0.59 -8.78 19.94
N THR A 229 -1.06 -9.91 20.49
CA THR A 229 -2.49 -10.23 20.52
C THR A 229 -3.28 -9.12 21.21
N LYS A 230 -2.82 -8.64 22.38
CA LYS A 230 -3.48 -7.54 23.09
C LYS A 230 -3.49 -6.24 22.27
N ALA A 231 -2.38 -5.90 21.59
CA ALA A 231 -2.27 -4.70 20.77
C ALA A 231 -3.28 -4.73 19.60
N PHE A 232 -3.35 -5.82 18.83
CA PHE A 232 -4.37 -5.98 17.78
C PHE A 232 -5.80 -6.06 18.33
N CYS A 233 -5.99 -6.63 19.52
CA CYS A 233 -7.29 -6.60 20.18
C CYS A 233 -7.71 -5.17 20.56
N LYS A 234 -6.77 -4.31 20.96
CA LYS A 234 -7.00 -2.91 21.34
C LYS A 234 -7.21 -2.02 20.12
N ASN A 235 -6.37 -2.11 19.09
CA ASN A 235 -6.53 -1.33 17.87
C ASN A 235 -7.52 -1.99 16.89
N LYS A 236 -8.82 -1.77 17.12
CA LYS A 236 -9.88 -2.29 16.24
C LYS A 236 -9.99 -1.58 14.88
N LYS A 237 -9.31 -0.45 14.68
CA LYS A 237 -9.37 0.31 13.43
C LYS A 237 -8.54 -0.38 12.34
N ALA A 238 -7.40 -0.94 12.71
CA ALA A 238 -6.51 -1.65 11.82
C ALA A 238 -6.89 -3.15 11.75
N LYS A 239 -7.48 -3.57 10.64
CA LYS A 239 -7.82 -4.98 10.38
C LYS A 239 -6.63 -5.69 9.75
N VAL A 240 -5.81 -6.34 10.57
CA VAL A 240 -4.75 -7.23 10.07
C VAL A 240 -5.35 -8.57 9.65
N MET A 241 -5.13 -8.96 8.40
CA MET A 241 -5.68 -10.19 7.82
C MET A 241 -4.91 -11.42 8.30
N PHE A 242 -3.58 -11.34 8.26
CA PHE A 242 -2.66 -12.40 8.64
C PHE A 242 -1.26 -11.82 8.88
N LEU A 243 -0.38 -12.65 9.45
CA LEU A 243 1.03 -12.34 9.69
C LEU A 243 1.91 -13.24 8.83
N MET A 244 3.09 -12.78 8.46
CA MET A 244 4.08 -13.60 7.75
C MET A 244 5.50 -13.33 8.29
N PRO A 245 6.42 -14.30 8.26
CA PRO A 245 7.83 -14.02 8.49
C PRO A 245 8.40 -13.30 7.27
N ASP A 246 9.31 -12.34 7.48
CA ASP A 246 9.80 -11.52 6.36
C ASP A 246 11.32 -11.25 6.35
N ALA A 247 11.79 -10.29 7.14
CA ALA A 247 13.19 -9.88 7.13
C ALA A 247 13.80 -9.81 8.52
N VAL A 248 15.11 -9.58 8.62
CA VAL A 248 15.83 -9.61 9.91
C VAL A 248 15.77 -8.27 10.63
N ASP A 249 15.61 -7.20 9.87
CA ASP A 249 15.96 -5.83 10.22
C ASP A 249 14.83 -4.84 9.96
N HIS A 250 13.62 -5.32 9.66
CA HIS A 250 12.45 -4.45 9.50
C HIS A 250 11.13 -5.17 9.75
N LEU A 251 10.11 -4.35 10.00
CA LEU A 251 8.71 -4.69 9.97
C LEU A 251 8.16 -4.29 8.60
N HIS A 252 7.60 -5.25 7.87
CA HIS A 252 6.91 -5.00 6.62
C HIS A 252 5.42 -4.78 6.88
N ILE A 253 4.84 -3.74 6.29
CA ILE A 253 3.40 -3.51 6.35
C ILE A 253 2.88 -3.23 4.96
N LYS A 254 1.91 -4.04 4.53
CA LYS A 254 1.20 -3.88 3.26
C LYS A 254 -0.24 -3.46 3.53
N ALA A 255 -0.64 -2.31 3.00
CA ALA A 255 -2.03 -1.87 2.96
C ALA A 255 -2.79 -2.58 1.83
N LEU A 256 -3.96 -3.11 2.15
CA LEU A 256 -4.86 -3.74 1.19
C LEU A 256 -5.97 -2.75 0.82
N ASP A 257 -6.37 -2.75 -0.44
CA ASP A 257 -7.56 -1.99 -0.84
C ASP A 257 -8.82 -2.72 -0.35
N ASP A 258 -9.86 -1.96 -0.02
CA ASP A 258 -11.11 -2.51 0.49
C ASP A 258 -11.76 -3.53 -0.46
N ASN A 259 -11.50 -3.41 -1.76
CA ASN A 259 -12.08 -4.25 -2.81
C ASN A 259 -11.23 -5.46 -3.23
N GLN A 260 -10.04 -5.68 -2.65
CA GLN A 260 -9.28 -6.88 -2.98
C GLN A 260 -9.69 -8.07 -2.08
N PRO A 261 -10.06 -9.22 -2.69
CA PRO A 261 -10.27 -10.44 -1.93
C PRO A 261 -8.96 -10.85 -1.25
N SER A 262 -9.09 -11.37 -0.04
CA SER A 262 -8.00 -11.96 0.74
C SER A 262 -7.42 -13.20 0.09
#